data_AF-A0A838N5M6-F1
#
_entry.id   AF-A0A838N5M6-F1
#
_cell.length_a   1.000
_cell.length_b   1.000
_cell.length_c   1.000
_cell.angle_alpha   90.00
_cell.angle_beta   90.00
_cell.angle_gamma   90.00
#
_symmetry.space_group_name_H-M   'P 1'
#
loop_
_entity.id
_entity.type
_entity.pdbx_description
1 polymer ?
#
loop_
_entity_poly.entity_id
_entity_poly.type
_entity_poly.pdbx_seq_one_letter_code
_entity_poly.pdbx_strand_id
1 'polypeptide(L)' 'MNAIRKKIIVDERGNPREVIISWSQFCAMSEALGLDLDEKAKLDLRAARRDLKRGKTTAFKPLSAT' A
#
# COMPACT_ATOMS: atom_id res chain seq x y z
N MET A 1 1.42 10.04 6.48
CA MET A 1 1.80 8.76 7.12
C MET A 1 2.28 9.10 8.53
N ASN A 2 1.61 8.60 9.57
CA ASN A 2 2.02 8.85 10.95
C ASN A 2 3.42 8.27 11.19
N ALA A 3 4.18 8.85 12.12
CA ALA A 3 5.51 8.36 12.47
C ALA A 3 5.46 6.86 12.85
N ILE A 4 6.34 6.06 12.24
CA ILE A 4 6.42 4.63 12.54
C ILE A 4 7.05 4.47 13.92
N ARG A 5 6.23 4.14 14.92
CA ARG A 5 6.71 3.65 16.22
C ARG A 5 7.46 2.34 15.98
N LYS A 6 8.72 2.28 16.41
CA LYS A 6 9.60 1.15 16.13
C LYS A 6 10.64 0.98 17.23
N LYS A 7 11.08 -0.25 17.41
CA LYS A 7 12.29 -0.60 18.16
C LYS A 7 13.35 -1.05 17.17
N ILE A 8 14.55 -0.48 17.25
CA ILE A 8 15.68 -0.86 16.39
C ILE A 8 16.55 -1.83 17.19
N ILE A 9 16.90 -2.96 16.57
CA ILE A 9 17.89 -3.90 17.08
C ILE A 9 19.18 -3.65 16.31
N VAL A 10 20.29 -3.51 17.04
CA VAL A 10 21.62 -3.23 16.48
C VAL A 10 22.52 -4.47 16.54
N ASP A 11 23.51 -4.53 15.66
CA ASP A 11 24.58 -5.54 15.68
C ASP A 11 25.66 -5.22 16.74
N GLU A 12 26.70 -6.06 16.81
CA GLU A 12 27.83 -5.93 17.73
C GLU A 12 28.63 -4.63 17.54
N ARG A 13 28.55 -4.01 16.35
CA ARG A 13 29.20 -2.73 16.01
C ARG A 13 28.26 -1.54 16.23
N GLY A 14 27.05 -1.78 16.70
CA GLY A 14 26.02 -0.75 16.91
C GLY A 14 25.26 -0.35 15.64
N ASN A 15 25.43 -1.05 14.53
CA ASN A 15 24.70 -0.75 13.29
C ASN A 15 23.29 -1.33 13.35
N PRO A 16 22.26 -0.62 12.86
CA PRO A 16 20.91 -1.16 12.75
C PRO A 16 20.90 -2.45 11.91
N ARG A 17 20.36 -3.52 12.49
CA ARG A 17 20.22 -4.83 11.84
C ARG A 17 18.76 -5.16 11.57
N GLU A 18 17.90 -4.96 12.56
CA GLU A 18 16.49 -5.33 12.50
C GLU A 18 15.61 -4.23 13.10
N VAL A 19 14.32 -4.23 12.72
CA VAL A 19 13.31 -3.34 13.27
C VAL A 19 12.08 -4.12 13.68
N ILE A 20 11.58 -3.83 14.88
CA ILE A 20 10.32 -4.37 15.38
C ILE A 20 9.27 -3.25 15.34
N ILE A 21 8.14 -3.54 14.70
CA ILE A 21 6.94 -2.70 14.64
C ILE A 21 5.72 -3.54 15.04
N SER A 22 4.61 -2.89 15.39
CA SER A 22 3.38 -3.65 15.63
C SER A 22 2.88 -4.30 14.34
N TRP A 23 2.16 -5.41 14.49
CA TRP A 23 1.49 -6.07 13.36
C TRP A 23 0.55 -5.11 12.61
N SER A 24 -0.21 -4.30 13.35
CA SER A 24 -1.10 -3.31 12.76
C SER A 24 -0.38 -2.27 11.90
N GLN A 25 0.81 -1.81 12.33
CA GLN A 25 1.62 -0.89 11.54
C GLN A 25 2.17 -1.58 10.29
N PHE A 26 2.60 -2.84 10.40
CA PHE A 26 3.02 -3.61 9.24
C PHE A 26 1.89 -3.74 8.21
N CYS A 27 0.68 -4.15 8.62
CA CYS A 27 -0.47 -4.27 7.73
C CYS A 27 -0.82 -2.94 7.06
N ALA A 28 -0.90 -1.85 7.82
CA ALA A 28 -1.20 -0.53 7.27
C ALA A 28 -0.16 -0.07 6.23
N MET A 29 1.11 -0.40 6.44
CA MET A 29 2.17 -0.13 5.46
C MET A 29 2.03 -1.03 4.23
N SER A 30 1.73 -2.31 4.43
CA SER A 30 1.51 -3.27 3.33
C SER A 30 0.37 -2.81 2.43
N GLU A 31 -0.76 -2.40 3.00
CA GLU A 31 -1.92 -1.88 2.29
C GLU A 31 -1.61 -0.56 1.56
N ALA A 32 -1.00 0.41 2.25
CA ALA A 32 -0.65 1.70 1.65
C ALA A 32 0.34 1.58 0.48
N LEU A 33 1.21 0.57 0.52
CA LEU A 33 2.17 0.25 -0.55
C LEU A 33 1.61 -0.73 -1.58
N GLY A 34 0.40 -1.28 -1.35
CA GLY A 34 -0.21 -2.30 -2.20
C GLY A 34 0.56 -3.62 -2.25
N LEU A 35 1.31 -3.94 -1.20
CA LEU A 35 2.07 -5.19 -1.07
C LEU A 35 1.17 -6.38 -0.71
N ASP A 36 -0.02 -6.11 -0.18
CA ASP A 36 -1.06 -7.09 0.13
C ASP A 36 -1.96 -7.43 -1.07
N LEU A 37 -1.78 -6.77 -2.22
CA LEU A 37 -2.59 -6.99 -3.41
C LEU A 37 -2.26 -8.34 -4.07
N ASP A 38 -3.31 -9.11 -4.37
CA ASP A 38 -3.20 -10.28 -5.23
C ASP A 38 -3.03 -9.90 -6.72
N GLU A 39 -2.73 -10.88 -7.58
CA GLU A 39 -2.52 -10.61 -9.00
C GLU A 39 -3.77 -10.08 -9.71
N LYS A 40 -4.96 -10.48 -9.27
CA LYS A 40 -6.21 -9.98 -9.82
C LYS A 40 -6.38 -8.50 -9.50
N ALA A 41 -6.21 -8.11 -8.25
CA ALA A 41 -6.28 -6.73 -7.80
C ALA A 41 -5.23 -5.85 -8.52
N LYS A 42 -4.01 -6.37 -8.73
CA LYS A 42 -3.00 -5.66 -9.54
C LYS A 42 -3.43 -5.47 -11.00
N LEU A 43 -4.04 -6.49 -11.61
CA LEU A 43 -4.54 -6.40 -12.99
C LEU A 43 -5.69 -5.38 -13.09
N ASP A 44 -6.62 -5.41 -12.13
CA ASP A 44 -7.75 -4.50 -12.06
C ASP A 44 -7.28 -3.04 -11.88
N LEU A 45 -6.30 -2.79 -10.99
CA LEU A 45 -5.69 -1.46 -10.84
C LEU A 45 -5.01 -0.97 -12.11
N ARG A 46 -4.29 -1.86 -12.82
CA ARG A 46 -3.67 -1.52 -14.11
C ARG A 46 -4.73 -1.19 -15.17
N ALA A 47 -5.85 -1.92 -15.19
CA ALA A 47 -6.96 -1.66 -16.09
C ALA A 47 -7.64 -0.32 -15.79
N ALA A 48 -7.98 -0.07 -14.52
CA ALA A 48 -8.56 1.20 -14.07
C ALA A 48 -7.65 2.39 -14.43
N ARG A 49 -6.34 2.26 -14.24
CA ARG A 49 -5.37 3.30 -14.64
C ARG A 49 -5.35 3.56 -16.14
N ARG A 50 -5.49 2.52 -16.98
CA ARG A 50 -5.58 2.69 -18.44
C ARG A 50 -6.87 3.39 -18.84
N ASP A 51 -7.99 2.97 -18.26
CA ASP A 51 -9.31 3.55 -18.55
C ASP A 51 -9.36 5.03 -18.12
N LEU A 52 -8.76 5.37 -16.97
CA LEU A 52 -8.59 6.76 -16.53
C LEU A 52 -7.78 7.59 -17.52
N LYS A 53 -6.60 7.10 -17.94
CA LYS A 53 -5.74 7.79 -18.91
C LYS A 53 -6.40 8.00 -20.27
N ARG A 54 -7.33 7.13 -20.65
CA ARG A 54 -8.09 7.19 -21.90
C ARG A 54 -9.39 8.00 -21.78
N GLY A 55 -9.71 8.54 -20.60
CA GLY A 55 -10.94 9.28 -20.37
C GLY A 55 -12.21 8.42 -20.51
N LYS A 56 -12.11 7.09 -20.31
CA LYS A 56 -13.24 6.17 -20.45
C LYS A 56 -14.13 6.21 -19.21
N THR A 57 -14.93 7.27 -19.10
CA THR A 57 -15.80 7.55 -17.95
C THR A 57 -16.82 6.44 -17.66
N THR A 58 -17.24 5.68 -18.68
CA THR A 58 -18.16 4.54 -18.54
C THR A 58 -17.58 3.37 -17.75
N ALA A 59 -16.26 3.31 -17.56
CA ALA A 59 -15.60 2.31 -16.71
C ALA A 59 -15.70 2.63 -15.20
N PHE A 60 -16.16 3.83 -14.84
CA PHE A 60 -16.20 4.31 -13.46
C PHE A 60 -17.64 4.49 -12.98
N LYS A 61 -17.88 4.21 -11.70
CA LYS A 61 -19.15 4.55 -11.08
C LYS A 61 -19.21 6.06 -10.81
N PRO A 62 -20.34 6.73 -11.06
CA PRO A 62 -20.55 8.11 -10.64
C PRO A 62 -20.35 8.24 -9.13
N LEU A 63 -19.69 9.32 -8.68
CA LEU A 63 -19.49 9.60 -7.26
C LEU A 63 -20.81 9.92 -6.54
N SER A 64 -21.81 10.40 -7.28
CA SER A 64 -23.17 10.64 -6.83
C SER A 64 -24.13 9.64 -7.50
N ALA A 65 -24.52 8.61 -6.76
CA ALA A 65 -25.76 7.90 -7.02
C ALA A 65 -26.80 8.47 -6.06
N THR A 66 -27.87 9.04 -6.61
CA THR A 66 -29.14 9.22 -5.89
C THR A 66 -29.73 7.84 -5.59
#